data_AF-A0A2N5E406-F1
#
_entry.id   AF-A0A2N5E406-F1
#
_cell.length_a   1.000
_cell.length_b   1.000
_cell.length_c   1.000
_cell.angle_alpha   90.00
_cell.angle_beta   90.00
_cell.angle_gamma   90.00
#
_symmetry.space_group_name_H-M   'P 1'
#
loop_
_entity.id
_entity.type
_entity.pdbx_description
1 polymer ?
#
loop_
_entity_poly.entity_id
_entity_poly.type
_entity_poly.pdbx_seq_one_letter_code
_entity_poly.pdbx_strand_id
1 'polypeptide(L)'
;MALKKPVRQTVSASDADALARKLADRPYGEEKKEEDVVTRTTISLPKSLLIKLEDVALENKRAGREPKSVSALIRLATEQYLDS
;
A
#
# COMPACT_ATOMS: atom_id res chain seq x y z
N MET A 1 40.30 18.67 -30.38
CA MET A 1 40.68 17.88 -29.18
C MET A 1 40.31 16.42 -29.44
N ALA A 2 41.25 15.49 -29.30
CA ALA A 2 40.98 14.06 -29.54
C ALA A 2 40.22 13.46 -28.34
N LEU A 3 39.08 12.81 -28.60
CA LEU A 3 38.29 12.10 -27.58
C LEU A 3 39.04 10.82 -27.17
N LYS A 4 39.32 10.68 -25.88
CA LYS A 4 39.96 9.51 -25.27
C LYS A 4 39.06 8.28 -25.49
N LYS A 5 39.57 7.25 -26.17
CA LYS A 5 38.83 6.00 -26.43
C LYS A 5 38.37 5.36 -25.11
N PRO A 6 37.12 4.88 -25.00
CA PRO A 6 36.64 4.25 -23.78
C PRO A 6 37.42 2.96 -23.51
N VAL A 7 37.97 2.87 -22.31
CA VAL A 7 38.64 1.64 -21.83
C VAL A 7 37.54 0.63 -21.55
N ARG A 8 37.51 -0.46 -22.32
CA ARG A 8 36.66 -1.62 -22.02
C ARG A 8 37.26 -2.31 -20.80
N GLN A 9 36.54 -2.31 -19.68
CA GLN A 9 36.88 -3.17 -18.55
C GLN A 9 36.75 -4.63 -19.02
N THR A 10 37.84 -5.39 -18.90
CA THR A 10 37.84 -6.83 -19.08
C THR A 10 37.18 -7.45 -17.86
N VAL A 11 35.90 -7.77 -17.97
CA VAL A 11 35.13 -8.41 -16.91
C VAL A 11 35.67 -9.83 -16.71
N SER A 12 36.05 -10.17 -15.47
CA SER A 12 36.52 -11.52 -15.15
C SER A 12 35.34 -12.47 -14.92
N ALA A 13 35.55 -13.78 -15.07
CA ALA A 13 34.51 -14.78 -14.81
C ALA A 13 33.97 -14.69 -13.37
N SER A 14 34.82 -14.35 -12.40
CA SER A 14 34.42 -14.14 -11.01
C SER A 14 33.49 -12.93 -10.82
N ASP A 15 33.66 -11.87 -11.61
CA ASP A 15 32.78 -10.70 -11.54
C ASP A 15 31.38 -11.05 -12.08
N ALA A 16 31.33 -11.89 -13.12
CA ALA A 16 30.07 -12.40 -13.66
C ALA A 16 29.34 -13.28 -12.64
N ASP A 17 30.05 -14.17 -11.95
CA ASP A 17 29.46 -15.05 -10.91
C ASP A 17 28.93 -14.25 -9.71
N ALA A 18 29.67 -13.24 -9.26
CA ALA A 18 29.25 -12.37 -8.16
C ALA A 18 27.99 -11.57 -8.53
N LEU A 19 27.88 -11.14 -9.79
CA LEU A 19 26.72 -10.43 -10.31
C LEU A 19 25.53 -11.39 -10.46
N ALA A 20 25.75 -12.61 -10.96
CA ALA A 20 24.72 -13.63 -11.09
C ALA A 20 24.10 -13.99 -9.73
N ARG A 21 24.90 -14.17 -8.68
CA ARG A 21 24.41 -14.41 -7.31
C ARG A 21 23.55 -13.25 -6.79
N LYS A 22 23.98 -12.00 -7.01
CA LYS A 22 23.22 -10.79 -6.62
C LYS A 22 21.88 -10.64 -7.36
N LEU A 23 21.79 -11.16 -8.58
CA LEU A 23 20.57 -11.13 -9.39
C LEU A 23 19.65 -12.31 -9.09
N ALA A 24 20.19 -13.46 -8.70
CA ALA A 24 19.41 -14.65 -8.36
C ALA A 24 18.51 -14.43 -7.14
N ASP A 25 18.95 -13.63 -6.16
CA ASP A 25 18.19 -13.35 -4.94
C ASP A 25 17.11 -12.26 -5.11
N ARG A 26 17.03 -11.63 -6.28
CA ARG A 26 16.00 -10.62 -6.55
C ARG A 26 14.77 -11.35 -7.09
N PRO A 27 13.59 -11.20 -6.46
CA PRO A 27 12.34 -11.77 -6.95
C PRO A 27 11.89 -11.00 -8.20
N TYR A 28 12.55 -11.27 -9.32
CA TYR A 28 12.17 -10.77 -10.62
C TYR A 28 10.93 -11.55 -11.09
N GLY A 29 9.77 -10.88 -11.08
CA GLY A 29 8.52 -11.47 -11.56
C GLY A 29 7.47 -11.74 -10.47
N GLU A 30 7.73 -11.39 -9.21
CA GLU A 30 6.61 -11.26 -8.27
C GLU A 30 5.82 -10.01 -8.67
N GLU A 31 4.60 -10.22 -9.16
CA GLU A 31 3.60 -9.17 -9.23
C GLU A 31 3.52 -8.58 -7.82
N LYS A 32 3.98 -7.34 -7.65
CA LYS A 32 3.69 -6.60 -6.44
C LYS A 32 2.18 -6.65 -6.32
N LYS A 33 1.67 -7.37 -5.31
CA LYS A 33 0.27 -7.25 -4.93
C LYS A 33 0.05 -5.75 -4.80
N GLU A 34 -0.81 -5.19 -5.65
CA GLU A 34 -1.23 -3.82 -5.50
C GLU A 34 -1.94 -3.80 -4.15
N GLU A 35 -1.21 -3.39 -3.11
CA GLU A 35 -1.81 -3.16 -1.81
C GLU A 35 -2.85 -2.08 -2.04
N ASP A 36 -4.11 -2.37 -1.74
CA ASP A 36 -5.18 -1.38 -1.82
C ASP A 36 -4.86 -0.24 -0.85
N VAL A 37 -4.21 0.79 -1.38
CA VAL A 37 -3.77 1.93 -0.60
C VAL A 37 -4.99 2.71 -0.18
N VAL A 38 -5.19 2.85 1.12
CA VAL A 38 -6.28 3.68 1.67
C VAL A 38 -6.09 5.12 1.20
N THR A 39 -6.97 5.57 0.31
CA THR A 39 -6.98 6.96 -0.18
C THR A 39 -7.89 7.83 0.68
N ARG A 40 -7.50 9.10 0.87
CA ARG A 40 -8.32 10.08 1.58
C ARG A 40 -9.44 10.53 0.66
N THR A 41 -10.67 10.35 1.10
CA THR A 41 -11.87 10.81 0.41
C THR A 41 -12.60 11.84 1.25
N THR A 42 -13.16 12.85 0.60
CA THR A 42 -14.06 13.82 1.23
C THR A 42 -15.48 13.50 0.79
N ILE A 43 -16.36 13.28 1.75
CA ILE A 43 -17.76 12.93 1.52
C ILE A 43 -18.66 13.96 2.22
N SER A 44 -19.79 14.27 1.60
CA SER A 44 -20.82 15.11 2.21
C SER A 44 -21.89 14.22 2.83
N LEU A 45 -22.12 14.36 4.14
CA LEU A 45 -23.13 13.62 4.88
C LEU A 45 -24.09 14.59 5.58
N PRO A 46 -25.37 14.22 5.78
CA PRO A 46 -26.26 14.96 6.66
C PRO A 46 -25.67 15.07 8.06
N LYS A 47 -25.79 16.25 8.68
CA LYS A 47 -25.24 16.51 10.03
C LYS A 47 -25.74 15.51 11.08
N SER A 48 -27.02 15.16 11.02
CA SER A 48 -27.63 14.18 11.93
C SER A 48 -27.03 12.78 11.79
N LEU A 49 -26.59 12.41 10.59
CA LEU A 49 -25.95 11.12 10.32
C LEU A 49 -24.50 11.12 10.79
N LEU A 50 -23.77 12.21 10.58
CA LEU A 50 -22.40 12.37 11.08
C LEU A 50 -22.33 12.18 12.61
N ILE A 51 -23.21 12.86 13.35
CA ILE A 51 -23.27 12.77 14.81
C ILE A 51 -23.48 11.32 15.27
N LYS A 52 -24.43 10.60 14.63
CA LYS A 52 -24.68 9.19 14.95
C LYS A 52 -23.46 8.31 14.70
N LEU A 53 -22.72 8.54 13.62
CA LEU A 53 -21.50 7.78 13.33
C LEU A 53 -20.41 8.05 14.36
N GLU A 54 -20.25 9.30 14.80
CA GLU A 54 -19.30 9.70 15.84
C GLU A 54 -19.64 9.06 17.19
N ASP A 55 -20.92 9.08 17.59
CA ASP A 55 -21.41 8.46 18.82
C ASP A 55 -21.14 6.95 18.82
N VAL A 56 -21.50 6.26 17.73
CA VAL A 56 -21.25 4.81 17.59
C VAL A 56 -19.75 4.49 17.62
N ALA A 57 -18.92 5.29 16.94
CA ALA A 57 -17.47 5.10 16.98
C ALA A 57 -16.90 5.28 18.40
N LEU A 58 -17.43 6.25 19.16
CA LEU A 58 -17.02 6.53 20.53
C LEU A 58 -17.46 5.41 21.47
N GLU A 59 -18.69 4.93 21.35
CA GLU A 59 -19.21 3.79 22.10
C GLU A 59 -18.38 2.53 21.84
N ASN A 60 -18.10 2.21 20.57
CA ASN A 60 -17.26 1.08 20.19
C ASN A 60 -15.85 1.19 20.78
N LYS A 61 -15.27 2.39 20.75
CA LYS A 61 -13.96 2.64 21.36
C LYS A 61 -13.98 2.41 22.88
N ARG A 62 -15.03 2.85 23.58
CA ARG A 62 -15.19 2.61 25.04
C ARG A 62 -15.43 1.14 25.37
N ALA A 63 -16.20 0.45 24.54
CA ALA A 63 -16.51 -0.97 24.70
C ALA A 63 -15.39 -1.91 24.23
N GLY A 64 -14.33 -1.39 23.60
CA GLY A 64 -13.25 -2.17 23.00
C GLY A 64 -13.65 -2.93 21.72
N ARG A 65 -14.81 -2.60 21.13
CA ARG A 65 -15.35 -3.22 19.91
C ARG A 65 -14.82 -2.51 18.66
N GLU A 66 -14.75 -3.24 17.55
CA GLU A 66 -14.43 -2.67 16.23
C GLU A 66 -15.71 -2.59 15.39
N PRO A 67 -15.91 -1.53 14.57
CA PRO A 67 -14.97 -0.47 14.20
C PRO A 67 -14.94 0.74 15.15
N LYS A 68 -13.74 1.30 15.38
CA LYS A 68 -13.49 2.41 16.35
C LYS A 68 -13.42 3.80 15.71
N SER A 69 -13.53 3.88 14.38
CA SER A 69 -13.47 5.14 13.64
C SER A 69 -14.63 5.25 12.65
N VAL A 70 -15.02 6.49 12.37
CA VAL A 70 -16.05 6.80 11.36
C VAL A 70 -15.64 6.27 9.98
N SER A 71 -14.37 6.40 9.60
CA SER A 71 -13.86 5.87 8.33
C SER A 71 -13.98 4.35 8.23
N ALA A 72 -13.77 3.61 9.32
CA ALA A 72 -13.89 2.16 9.34
C ALA A 72 -15.36 1.71 9.34
N LEU A 73 -16.25 2.44 10.03
CA LEU A 73 -17.69 2.22 9.96
C LEU A 73 -18.22 2.40 8.54
N ILE A 74 -17.80 3.48 7.87
CA ILE A 74 -18.22 3.77 6.50
C ILE A 74 -17.70 2.70 5.55
N ARG A 75 -16.43 2.30 5.67
CA ARG A 75 -15.86 1.23 4.85
C ARG A 75 -16.66 -0.07 4.99
N LEU A 76 -16.92 -0.50 6.23
CA LEU A 76 -17.68 -1.71 6.51
C LEU A 76 -19.10 -1.62 5.93
N ALA A 77 -19.76 -0.47 6.07
CA ALA A 77 -21.08 -0.27 5.48
C ALA A 77 -21.07 -0.29 3.94
N THR A 78 -20.04 0.28 3.31
CA THR A 78 -19.91 0.25 1.85
C THR A 78 -19.56 -1.13 1.31
N GLU A 79 -18.70 -1.89 1.99
CA GLU A 79 -18.39 -3.27 1.65
C GLU A 79 -19.66 -4.12 1.76
N GLN A 80 -20.37 -4.04 2.90
CA GLN A 80 -21.65 -4.74 3.09
C GLN A 80 -22.69 -4.39 2.02
N TYR A 81 -22.78 -3.13 1.60
CA TYR A 81 -23.74 -2.72 0.56
C TYR A 81 -23.37 -3.26 -0.83
N LEU A 82 -22.07 -3.36 -1.15
CA LEU A 82 -21.59 -3.86 -2.45
C LEU A 82 -21.56 -5.39 -2.52
N ASP A 83 -21.38 -6.07 -1.38
CA ASP A 83 -21.40 -7.53 -1.25
C ASP A 83 -22.84 -8.10 -1.14
N SER A 84 -23.86 -7.24 -1.04
CA SER A 84 -25.29 -7.60 -0.95
C SER A 84 -25.97 -7.77 -2.30
#